data_AF-A0A1Q5U841-F1
#
_entry.id   AF-A0A1Q5U841-F1
#
_cell.length_a   1.000
_cell.length_b   1.000
_cell.length_c   1.000
_cell.angle_alpha   90.00
_cell.angle_beta   90.00
_cell.angle_gamma   90.00
#
_symmetry.space_group_name_H-M   'P 1'
#
loop_
_entity.id
_entity.type
_entity.pdbx_description
1 polymer ?
#
loop_
_entity_poly.entity_id
_entity_poly.type
_entity_poly.pdbx_seq_one_letter_code
_entity_poly.pdbx_strand_id
1 'polypeptide(L)'
;MKIAILRRNGFGDLICTQPLIKFLQKRYPNSEISLFIDSGNAELAYYLCPEINICIIPKGNKYPAIIKTALAFRRKKFDIAISTKPTPMKLNNLFLWLLGAKKRYAVVTNKHWHTKLINYPVNQEQVNGYHQALKVLRIFSPNENKLSPEFFPCIK
;
A
#
# COMPACT_ATOMS: atom_id res chain seq x y z
N MET A 1 0.05 -7.03 -15.29
CA MET A 1 0.98 -6.40 -14.33
C MET A 1 0.55 -6.76 -12.92
N LYS A 2 1.48 -7.01 -11.99
CA LYS A 2 1.15 -7.40 -10.60
C LYS A 2 1.50 -6.31 -9.60
N ILE A 3 0.53 -5.86 -8.81
CA ILE A 3 0.68 -4.78 -7.84
C ILE A 3 0.40 -5.30 -6.44
N ALA A 4 1.31 -5.05 -5.50
CA ALA A 4 1.12 -5.28 -4.08
C ALA A 4 0.86 -3.95 -3.36
N ILE A 5 -0.14 -3.92 -2.50
CA ILE A 5 -0.46 -2.78 -1.65
C ILE A 5 -0.41 -3.26 -0.20
N LEU A 6 0.34 -2.57 0.65
CA LEU A 6 0.49 -2.92 2.06
C LEU A 6 -0.22 -1.88 2.94
N ARG A 7 -1.28 -2.30 3.64
CA ARG A 7 -2.01 -1.47 4.60
C ARG A 7 -2.34 -2.21 5.90
N ARG A 8 -1.51 -1.96 6.92
CA ARG A 8 -1.48 -2.67 8.21
C ARG A 8 -2.00 -1.87 9.42
N ASN A 9 -2.81 -0.86 9.16
CA ASN A 9 -3.28 0.04 10.20
C ASN A 9 -4.80 -0.09 10.34
N GLY A 10 -5.43 0.73 11.18
CA GLY A 10 -6.86 0.65 11.49
C GLY A 10 -7.80 0.86 10.29
N PHE A 11 -9.09 0.71 10.56
CA PHE A 11 -10.15 0.75 9.55
C PHE A 11 -10.19 2.04 8.72
N GLY A 12 -10.13 3.22 9.36
CA GLY A 12 -10.14 4.51 8.63
C GLY A 12 -8.95 4.65 7.67
N ASP A 13 -7.83 4.03 8.02
CA ASP A 13 -6.62 3.97 7.22
C ASP A 13 -6.82 3.09 5.97
N LEU A 14 -7.58 1.99 6.06
CA LEU A 14 -8.00 1.17 4.92
C LEU A 14 -8.96 1.95 4.00
N ILE A 15 -9.96 2.64 4.54
CA ILE A 15 -10.88 3.49 3.76
C ILE A 15 -10.09 4.52 2.93
N CYS A 16 -9.13 5.19 3.55
CA CYS A 16 -8.25 6.16 2.86
C CYS A 16 -7.34 5.53 1.79
N THR A 17 -7.21 4.19 1.75
CA THR A 17 -6.41 3.48 0.74
C THR A 17 -7.22 3.20 -0.53
N GLN A 18 -8.55 3.16 -0.44
CA GLN A 18 -9.42 2.82 -1.56
C GLN A 18 -9.26 3.74 -2.78
N PRO A 19 -9.08 5.08 -2.63
CA PRO A 19 -8.88 5.93 -3.80
C PRO A 19 -7.62 5.59 -4.60
N LEU A 20 -6.54 5.17 -3.95
CA LEU A 20 -5.35 4.66 -4.64
C LEU A 20 -5.65 3.36 -5.39
N ILE A 21 -6.43 2.46 -4.81
CA ILE A 21 -6.83 1.19 -5.47
C ILE A 21 -7.62 1.50 -6.74
N LYS A 22 -8.64 2.36 -6.66
CA LYS A 22 -9.47 2.76 -7.81
C LYS A 22 -8.64 3.48 -8.88
N PHE A 23 -7.74 4.37 -8.47
CA PHE A 23 -6.81 5.03 -9.39
C PHE A 23 -5.94 4.02 -10.14
N LEU A 24 -5.40 3.01 -9.46
CA LEU A 24 -4.58 1.97 -10.06
C LEU A 24 -5.37 1.05 -10.99
N GLN A 25 -6.61 0.70 -10.65
CA GLN A 25 -7.51 -0.05 -11.54
C GLN A 25 -7.80 0.74 -12.82
N LYS A 26 -8.09 2.05 -12.72
CA LYS A 26 -8.32 2.92 -13.89
C LYS A 26 -7.07 3.07 -14.75
N ARG A 27 -5.90 3.25 -14.12
CA ARG A 27 -4.61 3.42 -14.81
C ARG A 27 -4.09 2.13 -15.43
N TYR A 28 -4.37 0.99 -14.81
CA TYR A 28 -3.92 -0.33 -15.23
C TYR A 28 -5.09 -1.35 -15.20
N PRO A 29 -6.00 -1.30 -16.18
CA PRO A 29 -7.23 -2.11 -16.16
C PRO A 29 -7.00 -3.62 -16.05
N ASN A 30 -5.90 -4.12 -16.63
CA ASN A 30 -5.55 -5.55 -16.64
C ASN A 30 -4.53 -5.92 -15.54
N SER A 31 -4.47 -5.14 -14.44
CA SER A 31 -3.56 -5.42 -13.33
C SER A 31 -4.18 -6.35 -12.29
N GLU A 32 -3.37 -7.28 -11.78
CA GLU A 32 -3.70 -8.09 -10.60
C GLU A 32 -3.24 -7.31 -9.37
N ILE A 33 -4.17 -6.88 -8.53
CA ILE A 33 -3.88 -6.13 -7.31
C ILE A 33 -4.03 -7.06 -6.10
N SER A 34 -3.00 -7.13 -5.26
CA SER A 34 -3.02 -7.84 -3.98
C SER A 34 -2.90 -6.85 -2.83
N LEU A 35 -3.89 -6.81 -1.95
CA LEU A 35 -3.93 -5.93 -0.79
C LEU A 35 -3.60 -6.73 0.49
N PHE A 36 -2.43 -6.43 1.06
CA PHE A 36 -1.94 -7.03 2.30
C PHE A 36 -2.42 -6.22 3.51
N ILE A 37 -3.25 -6.83 4.34
CA ILE A 37 -3.88 -6.22 5.52
C ILE A 37 -3.73 -7.09 6.77
N ASP A 38 -3.90 -6.49 7.93
CA ASP A 38 -4.14 -7.26 9.16
C ASP A 38 -5.56 -7.83 9.15
N SER A 39 -5.74 -9.01 9.76
CA SER A 39 -7.00 -9.77 9.73
C SER A 39 -8.21 -9.00 10.26
N GLY A 40 -8.01 -8.02 11.16
CA GLY A 40 -9.09 -7.20 11.71
C GLY A 40 -9.82 -6.37 10.64
N ASN A 41 -9.16 -6.07 9.51
CA ASN A 41 -9.74 -5.29 8.42
C ASN A 41 -10.36 -6.15 7.32
N ALA A 42 -10.37 -7.48 7.45
CA ALA A 42 -10.67 -8.39 6.33
C ALA A 42 -12.08 -8.18 5.76
N GLU A 43 -13.10 -8.20 6.61
CA GLU A 43 -14.50 -8.04 6.18
C GLU A 43 -14.73 -6.71 5.44
N LEU A 44 -14.24 -5.62 6.02
CA LEU A 44 -14.34 -4.30 5.40
C LEU A 44 -13.58 -4.24 4.07
N ALA A 45 -12.42 -4.90 3.97
CA ALA A 45 -11.66 -4.94 2.74
C ALA A 45 -12.37 -5.69 1.62
N TYR A 46 -13.00 -6.83 1.94
CA TYR A 46 -13.84 -7.56 0.98
C TYR A 46 -15.03 -6.74 0.51
N TYR A 47 -15.66 -5.98 1.41
CA TYR A 47 -16.77 -5.09 1.07
C TYR A 47 -16.35 -3.90 0.18
N LEU A 48 -15.27 -3.20 0.55
CA LEU A 48 -14.83 -1.98 -0.17
C LEU A 48 -14.12 -2.28 -1.49
N CYS A 49 -13.45 -3.43 -1.57
CA CYS A 49 -12.57 -3.80 -2.68
C CYS A 49 -12.82 -5.25 -3.14
N PRO A 50 -14.03 -5.61 -3.60
CA PRO A 50 -14.35 -7.00 -3.96
C PRO A 50 -13.56 -7.52 -5.17
N GLU A 51 -13.10 -6.60 -6.04
CA GLU A 51 -12.43 -6.91 -7.31
C GLU A 51 -10.91 -7.20 -7.19
N ILE A 52 -10.36 -7.25 -5.98
CA ILE A 52 -8.91 -7.43 -5.77
C ILE A 52 -8.62 -8.59 -4.81
N ASN A 53 -7.39 -9.11 -4.87
CA ASN A 53 -6.96 -10.18 -3.99
C ASN A 53 -6.67 -9.64 -2.58
N ILE A 54 -7.48 -10.01 -1.59
CA ILE A 54 -7.22 -9.68 -0.19
C ILE A 54 -6.26 -10.72 0.40
N CYS A 55 -5.13 -10.25 0.93
CA CYS A 55 -4.08 -11.09 1.52
C CYS A 55 -3.95 -10.76 3.01
N ILE A 56 -4.36 -11.69 3.87
CA ILE A 56 -4.33 -11.49 5.32
C ILE A 56 -2.94 -11.81 5.87
N ILE A 57 -2.35 -10.85 6.58
CA ILE A 57 -1.14 -11.09 7.39
C ILE A 57 -1.59 -11.78 8.69
N PRO A 58 -1.00 -12.94 9.03
CA PRO A 58 -1.40 -13.69 10.23
C PRO A 58 -1.23 -12.87 11.52
N LYS A 59 -2.15 -13.07 12.48
CA LYS A 59 -2.04 -12.52 13.83
C LYS A 59 -0.81 -13.09 14.56
N GLY A 60 -0.36 -12.36 15.59
CA GLY A 60 0.76 -12.76 16.44
C GLY A 60 1.89 -11.75 16.40
N ASN A 61 3.13 -12.21 16.62
CA ASN A 61 4.28 -11.32 16.57
C ASN A 61 4.46 -10.74 15.15
N LYS A 62 4.40 -9.40 15.06
CA LYS A 62 4.44 -8.65 13.80
C LYS A 62 5.67 -8.90 12.94
N TYR A 63 6.81 -9.27 13.53
CA TYR A 63 8.06 -9.48 12.79
C TYR A 63 8.05 -10.79 11.98
N PRO A 64 7.91 -11.98 12.59
CA PRO A 64 7.87 -13.23 11.84
C PRO A 64 6.67 -13.30 10.90
N ALA A 65 5.50 -12.75 11.28
CA ALA A 65 4.33 -12.72 10.42
C ALA A 65 4.62 -11.99 9.10
N ILE A 66 5.28 -10.83 9.17
CA ILE A 66 5.66 -10.03 8.00
C ILE A 66 6.68 -10.75 7.12
N ILE A 67 7.74 -11.30 7.73
CA ILE A 67 8.80 -11.97 6.99
C ILE A 67 8.25 -13.21 6.27
N LYS A 68 7.52 -14.07 6.99
CA LYS A 68 6.93 -15.29 6.42
C LYS A 68 5.96 -14.97 5.29
N THR A 69 5.08 -13.98 5.49
CA THR A 69 4.11 -13.55 4.47
C THR A 69 4.82 -13.01 3.24
N ALA A 70 5.79 -12.11 3.40
CA ALA A 70 6.52 -11.53 2.27
C ALA A 70 7.26 -12.60 1.45
N LEU A 71 7.94 -13.54 2.13
CA LEU A 71 8.67 -14.62 1.46
C LEU A 71 7.74 -15.62 0.76
N ALA A 72 6.61 -15.97 1.36
CA ALA A 72 5.61 -16.84 0.74
C ALA A 72 5.07 -16.24 -0.57
N PHE A 73 4.87 -14.92 -0.61
CA PHE A 73 4.36 -14.21 -1.79
C PHE A 73 5.45 -13.75 -2.75
N ARG A 74 6.75 -13.86 -2.40
CA ARG A 74 7.87 -13.43 -3.26
C ARG A 74 7.85 -14.08 -4.64
N ARG A 75 7.41 -15.35 -4.72
CA ARG A 75 7.28 -16.10 -5.97
C ARG A 75 6.26 -15.50 -6.96
N LYS A 76 5.34 -14.65 -6.50
CA LYS A 76 4.39 -13.94 -7.38
C LYS A 76 5.08 -12.94 -8.32
N LYS A 77 6.31 -12.51 -8.00
CA LYS A 77 7.13 -11.57 -8.80
C LYS A 77 6.39 -10.27 -9.11
N PHE A 78 6.02 -9.53 -8.06
CA PHE A 78 5.32 -8.25 -8.20
C PHE A 78 6.14 -7.22 -8.99
N ASP A 79 5.48 -6.48 -9.88
CA ASP A 79 6.10 -5.39 -10.62
C ASP A 79 6.18 -4.13 -9.75
N ILE A 80 5.13 -3.88 -8.96
CA ILE A 80 5.00 -2.73 -8.08
C ILE A 80 4.61 -3.20 -6.68
N ALA A 81 5.21 -2.61 -5.64
CA ALA A 81 4.73 -2.71 -4.27
C ALA A 81 4.67 -1.33 -3.61
N ILE A 82 3.57 -1.03 -2.92
CA ILE A 82 3.29 0.29 -2.34
C ILE A 82 2.96 0.12 -0.86
N SER A 83 3.69 0.82 0.01
CA SER A 83 3.31 0.98 1.43
C SER A 83 2.41 2.21 1.56
N THR A 84 1.13 2.01 1.88
CA THR A 84 0.14 3.11 1.91
C THR A 84 0.07 3.83 3.25
N LYS A 85 1.10 3.68 4.08
CA LYS A 85 1.27 4.52 5.26
C LYS A 85 1.94 5.84 4.84
N PRO A 86 1.31 7.01 5.04
CA PRO A 86 1.85 8.30 4.61
C PRO A 86 2.96 8.83 5.54
N THR A 87 3.64 7.94 6.26
CA THR A 87 4.78 8.24 7.13
C THR A 87 5.81 7.12 7.03
N PRO A 88 7.10 7.41 7.28
CA PRO A 88 8.16 6.41 7.22
C PRO A 88 7.89 5.23 8.17
N MET A 89 8.11 3.99 7.67
CA MET A 89 7.87 2.78 8.45
C MET A 89 8.84 1.66 8.09
N LYS A 90 9.83 1.42 8.96
CA LYS A 90 10.87 0.39 8.79
C LYS A 90 10.32 -0.98 8.40
N LEU A 91 9.29 -1.45 9.10
CA LEU A 91 8.75 -2.80 8.89
C LEU A 91 8.02 -2.94 7.55
N ASN A 92 7.39 -1.87 7.07
CA ASN A 92 6.75 -1.87 5.75
C ASN A 92 7.80 -1.86 4.65
N ASN A 93 8.86 -1.06 4.79
CA ASN A 93 9.95 -1.04 3.82
C ASN A 93 10.64 -2.41 3.71
N LEU A 94 10.84 -3.07 4.85
CA LEU A 94 11.36 -4.44 4.89
C LEU A 94 10.42 -5.42 4.18
N PHE A 95 9.10 -5.34 4.43
CA PHE A 95 8.11 -6.18 3.74
C PHE A 95 8.19 -6.00 2.22
N LEU A 96 8.16 -4.76 1.72
CA LEU A 96 8.25 -4.44 0.29
C LEU A 96 9.52 -5.03 -0.35
N TRP A 97 10.66 -4.97 0.34
CA TRP A 97 11.92 -5.50 -0.14
C TRP A 97 11.96 -7.04 -0.11
N LEU A 98 11.50 -7.67 0.97
CA LEU A 98 11.39 -9.13 1.08
C LEU A 98 10.40 -9.72 0.06
N LEU A 99 9.34 -8.98 -0.27
CA LEU A 99 8.40 -9.34 -1.34
C LEU A 99 9.07 -9.37 -2.72
N GLY A 100 10.20 -8.68 -2.88
CA GLY A 100 11.00 -8.70 -4.10
C GLY A 100 10.39 -7.94 -5.27
N ALA A 101 9.52 -6.95 -5.01
CA ALA A 101 8.90 -6.17 -6.06
C ALA A 101 9.92 -5.30 -6.81
N LYS A 102 9.77 -5.18 -8.13
CA LYS A 102 10.71 -4.42 -8.98
C LYS A 102 10.74 -2.94 -8.61
N LYS A 103 9.55 -2.32 -8.47
CA LYS A 103 9.39 -0.93 -8.02
C LYS A 103 8.74 -0.90 -6.64
N ARG A 104 9.36 -0.23 -5.67
CA ARG A 104 8.93 -0.18 -4.28
C ARG A 104 8.71 1.28 -3.89
N TYR A 105 7.46 1.64 -3.65
CA TYR A 105 7.01 2.99 -3.32
C TYR A 105 6.67 3.07 -1.83
N ALA A 106 7.27 4.03 -1.13
CA ALA A 106 6.97 4.29 0.27
C ALA A 106 7.39 5.71 0.66
N VAL A 107 6.73 6.25 1.67
CA VAL A 107 7.23 7.47 2.34
C VAL A 107 8.50 7.15 3.11
N VAL A 108 9.52 7.98 2.95
CA VAL A 108 10.82 7.83 3.61
C VAL A 108 11.31 9.16 4.18
N THR A 109 12.34 9.08 5.01
CA THR A 109 13.19 10.20 5.43
C THR A 109 14.64 9.84 5.16
N ASN A 110 15.47 10.84 4.84
CA ASN A 110 16.88 10.64 4.47
C ASN A 110 17.77 10.13 5.62
N LYS A 111 17.24 10.05 6.84
CA LYS A 111 18.01 9.76 8.06
C LYS A 111 18.04 8.27 8.44
N HIS A 112 17.34 7.39 7.72
CA HIS A 112 17.16 6.00 8.14
C HIS A 112 17.68 4.97 7.12
N TRP A 113 18.33 3.90 7.63
CA TRP A 113 18.90 2.82 6.82
C TRP A 113 17.85 2.12 5.93
N HIS A 114 16.62 1.98 6.42
CA HIS A 114 15.54 1.26 5.72
C HIS A 114 15.01 2.04 4.50
N THR A 115 15.47 3.27 4.29
CA THR A 115 15.23 4.04 3.06
C THR A 115 15.92 3.37 1.87
N LYS A 116 17.10 2.77 2.05
CA LYS A 116 17.83 2.04 0.99
C LYS A 116 17.06 0.83 0.43
N LEU A 117 16.06 0.33 1.18
CA LEU A 117 15.20 -0.76 0.73
C LEU A 117 14.17 -0.30 -0.32
N ILE A 118 13.95 1.00 -0.47
CA ILE A 118 12.93 1.61 -1.31
C ILE A 118 13.61 2.28 -2.50
N ASN A 119 13.27 1.87 -3.72
CA ASN A 119 13.87 2.42 -4.95
C ASN A 119 12.98 3.46 -5.66
N TYR A 120 11.75 3.67 -5.19
CA TYR A 120 10.91 4.82 -5.54
C TYR A 120 10.49 5.55 -4.26
N PRO A 121 11.43 6.23 -3.57
CA PRO A 121 11.12 6.94 -2.33
C PRO A 121 10.26 8.18 -2.57
N VAL A 122 9.35 8.45 -1.65
CA VAL A 122 8.62 9.73 -1.56
C VAL A 122 9.01 10.42 -0.26
N ASN A 123 9.49 11.66 -0.35
CA ASN A 123 9.88 12.41 0.84
C ASN A 123 8.62 12.78 1.63
N GLN A 124 8.69 12.70 2.96
CA GLN A 124 7.54 13.03 3.83
C GLN A 124 6.97 14.43 3.57
N GLU A 125 7.83 15.40 3.23
CA GLU A 125 7.42 16.77 2.89
C GLU A 125 6.50 16.84 1.66
N GLN A 126 6.65 15.91 0.69
CA GLN A 126 5.84 15.88 -0.55
C GLN A 126 4.38 15.44 -0.31
N VAL A 127 4.11 14.81 0.85
CA VAL A 127 2.77 14.34 1.24
C VAL A 127 2.18 15.14 2.41
N ASN A 128 2.96 16.03 3.03
CA ASN A 128 2.47 16.88 4.11
C ASN A 128 1.42 17.89 3.59
N GLY A 129 0.55 18.37 4.48
CA GLY A 129 -0.49 19.37 4.14
C GLY A 129 -1.75 18.83 3.44
N TYR A 130 -1.70 17.63 2.83
CA TYR A 130 -2.88 17.04 2.18
C TYR A 130 -3.76 16.24 3.16
N HIS A 131 -5.02 16.00 2.79
CA HIS A 131 -5.88 15.07 3.54
C HIS A 131 -5.45 13.60 3.33
N GLN A 132 -5.78 12.72 4.27
CA GLN A 132 -5.18 11.38 4.38
C GLN A 132 -5.25 10.54 3.09
N ALA A 133 -6.40 10.48 2.43
CA ALA A 133 -6.54 9.72 1.18
C ALA A 133 -5.65 10.25 0.05
N LEU A 134 -5.51 11.58 -0.06
CA LEU A 134 -4.65 12.19 -1.07
C LEU A 134 -3.17 11.98 -0.73
N LYS A 135 -2.80 11.99 0.56
CA LYS A 135 -1.44 11.59 0.97
C LYS A 135 -1.11 10.19 0.44
N VAL A 136 -2.04 9.24 0.58
CA VAL A 136 -1.86 7.85 0.12
C VAL A 136 -1.69 7.77 -1.39
N LEU A 137 -2.55 8.46 -2.17
CA LEU A 137 -2.41 8.50 -3.63
C LEU A 137 -1.06 9.08 -4.06
N ARG A 138 -0.62 10.17 -3.42
CA ARG A 138 0.63 10.86 -3.72
C ARG A 138 1.90 10.04 -3.46
N ILE A 139 1.81 8.94 -2.71
CA ILE A 139 2.92 7.97 -2.58
C ILE A 139 3.26 7.33 -3.94
N PHE A 140 2.25 7.18 -4.81
CA PHE A 140 2.41 6.62 -6.15
C PHE A 140 2.39 7.68 -7.25
N SER A 141 1.52 8.69 -7.13
CA SER A 141 1.33 9.77 -8.11
C SER A 141 1.57 11.14 -7.45
N PRO A 142 2.83 11.57 -7.25
CA PRO A 142 3.17 12.75 -6.47
C PRO A 142 2.72 14.08 -7.08
N ASN A 143 2.25 14.08 -8.34
CA ASN A 143 1.78 15.29 -9.03
C ASN A 143 0.27 15.54 -8.80
N GLU A 144 -0.44 14.62 -8.14
CA GLU A 144 -1.87 14.77 -7.89
C GLU A 144 -2.14 15.76 -6.76
N ASN A 145 -2.84 16.85 -7.07
CA ASN A 145 -3.18 17.89 -6.08
C ASN A 145 -4.61 17.77 -5.54
N LYS A 146 -5.45 16.93 -6.15
CA LYS A 146 -6.84 16.69 -5.74
C LYS A 146 -7.23 15.24 -6.00
N LEU A 147 -8.19 14.73 -5.23
CA LEU A 147 -8.80 13.42 -5.48
C LEU A 147 -10.09 13.59 -6.26
N SER A 148 -10.22 12.83 -7.36
CA SER A 148 -11.48 12.74 -8.11
C SER A 148 -12.56 12.09 -7.23
N PRO A 149 -13.78 12.67 -7.15
CA PRO A 149 -14.89 12.09 -6.37
C PRO A 149 -15.18 10.62 -6.73
N GLU A 150 -14.95 10.24 -8.00
CA GLU A 150 -15.18 8.88 -8.51
C GLU A 150 -14.33 7.79 -7.81
N PHE A 151 -13.26 8.18 -7.11
CA PHE A 151 -12.36 7.24 -6.43
C PHE A 151 -12.75 6.97 -4.97
N PHE A 152 -13.67 7.74 -4.40
CA PHE A 152 -14.11 7.54 -3.02
C PHE A 152 -15.14 6.40 -2.92
N PRO A 153 -15.24 5.75 -1.75
CA PRO A 153 -16.38 4.88 -1.47
C PRO A 153 -17.68 5.67 -1.56
N CYS A 154 -18.67 5.08 -2.24
CA CYS A 154 -20.05 5.55 -2.20
C CYS A 154 -20.85 4.62 -1.30
N ILE A 155 -21.63 5.19 -0.39
CA ILE A 155 -22.72 4.47 0.27
C ILE A 155 -23.86 4.46 -0.75
N LYS A 156 -24.26 3.27 -1.19
CA LYS A 156 -25.41 3.08 -2.08
C LYS A 156 -26.65 2.78 -1.26
#